data_AF-A0A3P8L3M4-F1
#
_entry.id   AF-A0A3P8L3M4-F1
#
_cell.length_a   1.000
_cell.length_b   1.000
_cell.length_c   1.000
_cell.angle_alpha   90.00
_cell.angle_beta   90.00
_cell.angle_gamma   90.00
#
_symmetry.space_group_name_H-M   'P 1'
#
loop_
_entity.id
_entity.type
_entity.pdbx_description
1 polymer ?
#
loop_
_entity_poly.entity_id
_entity_poly.type
_entity_poly.pdbx_seq_one_letter_code
_entity_poly.pdbx_strand_id
1 'polypeptide(L)'
;MPPPRSYRTGQSLTIISEDPHAGLRLRSEIVLDSSGVLSVRHGLTNLRAQPWQVDRLAVTLPVAERAREVMAFHGRWIREFQPHRLVLDHDSFVLENRRGRTSHEHFPALITGSTAFSEMQGEVWGVHLGWSGNHRLRAEVKTDGRRYLQAEALYLPGEMALAEGETLWTPSLYASYSAQGLNGMSQQFHRYLREQIVRFPDNKPRPVHLNTWEGIYFNHDPQYIMRMADEAAELGVERFIIDDGWFKGRNDDWAALGDWYLDEKKYPNGLTPVIDHVKSLGMEFGIWVEPEMINPDSDLFRAHPDWVLALPGYTPLTGRHQYVLNLNIPQAFDYLLERMSWLLGEHAVDYVKWDMNRELVQPGHNGKAAADAQTREFYRLLDALVARFPHIEFESCSSGGGRIDYEVLKRSHRFWASDNNDALERNTIQRGMSYFFPAGGDGRAYRQPPLPRYLPPAQHRLSRPDRAVWPYGAGAGSGERRRTGARGLPQVCRAA
;
A
#
# COMPACT_ATOMS: atom_id res chain seq x y z
N MET A 1 3.09 -38.75 -14.04
CA MET A 1 2.98 -38.21 -12.66
C MET A 1 1.87 -38.96 -11.94
N PRO A 2 2.00 -39.21 -10.62
CA PRO A 2 0.88 -39.70 -9.83
C PRO A 2 -0.31 -38.71 -9.92
N PRO A 3 -1.57 -39.19 -9.82
CA PRO A 3 -2.72 -38.30 -9.84
C PRO A 3 -2.71 -37.36 -8.64
N PRO A 4 -3.20 -36.11 -8.80
CA PRO A 4 -3.26 -35.16 -7.69
C PRO A 4 -4.21 -35.65 -6.60
N ARG A 5 -3.86 -35.39 -5.35
CA ARG A 5 -4.74 -35.63 -4.19
C ARG A 5 -5.53 -34.35 -3.91
N SER A 6 -6.84 -34.46 -3.72
CA SER A 6 -7.70 -33.32 -3.42
C SER A 6 -8.42 -33.51 -2.09
N TYR A 7 -8.51 -32.42 -1.32
CA TYR A 7 -9.19 -32.36 -0.03
C TYR A 7 -10.13 -31.17 -0.04
N ARG A 8 -11.42 -31.42 0.21
CA ARG A 8 -12.44 -30.36 0.24
C ARG A 8 -13.03 -30.27 1.65
N THR A 9 -13.04 -29.05 2.19
CA THR A 9 -13.66 -28.73 3.47
C THR A 9 -14.49 -27.45 3.30
N GLY A 10 -15.81 -27.58 3.29
CA GLY A 10 -16.71 -26.45 3.04
C GLY A 10 -16.43 -25.78 1.69
N GLN A 11 -16.05 -24.50 1.73
CA GLN A 11 -15.70 -23.68 0.56
C GLN A 11 -14.20 -23.67 0.24
N SER A 12 -13.40 -24.49 0.93
CA SER A 12 -11.97 -24.63 0.71
C SER A 12 -11.66 -25.92 -0.04
N LEU A 13 -10.73 -25.85 -0.99
CA LEU A 13 -10.18 -26.95 -1.75
C LEU A 13 -8.65 -26.87 -1.69
N THR A 14 -8.03 -27.96 -1.25
CA THR A 14 -6.58 -28.16 -1.32
C THR A 14 -6.27 -29.25 -2.33
N ILE A 15 -5.35 -28.97 -3.26
CA ILE A 15 -4.87 -29.93 -4.25
C ILE A 15 -3.37 -30.12 -4.05
N ILE A 16 -2.91 -31.35 -3.98
CA ILE A 16 -1.50 -31.70 -3.84
C ILE A 16 -1.08 -32.53 -5.06
N SER A 17 -0.09 -32.02 -5.79
CA SER A 17 0.55 -32.68 -6.92
C SER A 17 2.03 -32.90 -6.61
N GLU A 18 2.57 -34.05 -7.00
CA GLU A 18 4.00 -34.36 -6.83
C GLU A 18 4.61 -34.76 -8.17
N ASP A 19 5.77 -34.18 -8.48
CA ASP A 19 6.64 -34.63 -9.56
C ASP A 19 7.83 -35.39 -8.95
N PRO A 20 7.85 -36.73 -9.02
CA PRO A 20 8.94 -37.52 -8.45
C PRO A 20 10.27 -37.37 -9.21
N HIS A 21 10.22 -36.95 -10.49
CA HIS A 21 11.43 -36.77 -11.32
C HIS A 21 12.10 -35.42 -11.04
N ALA A 22 11.31 -34.37 -10.84
CA ALA A 22 11.82 -33.08 -10.37
C ALA A 22 12.10 -33.11 -8.86
N GLY A 23 11.39 -33.95 -8.10
CA GLY A 23 11.41 -33.93 -6.64
C GLY A 23 10.69 -32.70 -6.07
N LEU A 24 9.54 -32.35 -6.64
CA LEU A 24 8.77 -31.16 -6.24
C LEU A 24 7.36 -31.54 -5.83
N ARG A 25 6.83 -30.84 -4.82
CA ARG A 25 5.41 -30.89 -4.45
C ARG A 25 4.79 -29.51 -4.66
N LEU A 26 3.68 -29.47 -5.39
CA LEU A 26 2.84 -28.29 -5.51
C LEU A 26 1.57 -28.48 -4.68
N ARG A 27 1.34 -27.59 -3.72
CA ARG A 27 0.10 -27.47 -2.96
C ARG A 27 -0.67 -26.25 -3.44
N SER A 28 -1.87 -26.44 -3.96
CA SER A 28 -2.79 -25.34 -4.31
C SER A 28 -3.87 -25.22 -3.27
N GLU A 29 -4.07 -24.01 -2.76
CA GLU A 29 -5.16 -23.68 -1.84
C GLU A 29 -6.12 -22.73 -2.53
N ILE A 30 -7.40 -23.11 -2.56
CA ILE A 30 -8.47 -22.40 -3.24
C ILE A 30 -9.60 -22.24 -2.22
N VAL A 31 -10.04 -21.01 -1.99
CA VAL A 31 -11.14 -20.70 -1.06
C VAL A 31 -12.11 -19.76 -1.73
N LEU A 32 -13.39 -20.14 -1.82
CA LEU A 32 -14.46 -19.24 -2.25
C LEU A 32 -15.14 -18.65 -1.02
N ASP A 33 -15.10 -17.33 -0.89
CA ASP A 33 -15.77 -16.63 0.20
C ASP A 33 -17.23 -16.31 -0.15
N SER A 34 -18.09 -16.15 0.86
CA SER A 34 -19.49 -15.77 0.69
C SER A 34 -19.69 -14.41 0.04
N SER A 35 -18.68 -13.54 0.04
CA SER A 35 -18.67 -12.29 -0.73
C SER A 35 -18.62 -12.50 -2.24
N GLY A 36 -18.28 -13.69 -2.74
CA GLY A 36 -18.04 -13.98 -4.15
C GLY A 36 -16.56 -13.87 -4.57
N VAL A 37 -15.67 -13.51 -3.64
CA VAL A 37 -14.22 -13.48 -3.90
C VAL A 37 -13.60 -14.86 -3.73
N LEU A 38 -12.87 -15.30 -4.75
CA LEU A 38 -12.03 -16.50 -4.75
C LEU A 38 -10.60 -16.12 -4.34
N SER A 39 -10.07 -16.73 -3.30
CA SER A 39 -8.65 -16.63 -2.93
C SER A 39 -7.91 -17.88 -3.38
N VAL A 40 -6.78 -17.69 -4.07
CA VAL A 40 -5.93 -18.78 -4.56
C VAL A 40 -4.47 -18.51 -4.22
N ARG A 41 -3.75 -19.52 -3.71
CA ARG A 41 -2.29 -19.50 -3.58
C ARG A 41 -1.67 -20.87 -3.80
N HIS A 42 -0.39 -20.88 -4.15
CA HIS A 42 0.39 -22.10 -4.36
C HIS A 42 1.59 -22.16 -3.43
N GLY A 43 1.90 -23.34 -2.90
CA GLY A 43 3.12 -23.66 -2.17
C GLY A 43 3.94 -24.69 -2.96
N LEU A 44 5.17 -24.35 -3.33
CA LEU A 44 6.11 -25.23 -4.00
C LEU A 44 7.16 -25.72 -3.00
N THR A 45 7.17 -27.02 -2.70
CA THR A 45 8.13 -27.63 -1.77
C THR A 45 9.19 -28.42 -2.53
N ASN A 46 10.46 -28.24 -2.17
CA ASN A 46 11.55 -29.09 -2.64
C ASN A 46 11.61 -30.38 -1.80
N LEU A 47 11.59 -31.55 -2.45
CA LEU A 47 11.64 -32.87 -1.82
C LEU A 47 13.00 -33.56 -2.00
N ARG A 48 14.02 -32.84 -2.47
CA ARG A 48 15.38 -33.36 -2.68
C ARG A 48 16.42 -32.53 -1.94
N ALA A 49 17.54 -33.19 -1.64
CA ALA A 49 18.70 -32.59 -0.97
C ALA A 49 19.32 -31.40 -1.73
N GLN A 50 19.22 -31.39 -3.06
CA GLN A 50 19.83 -30.35 -3.89
C GLN A 50 18.94 -29.11 -3.94
N PRO A 51 19.49 -27.89 -3.77
CA PRO A 51 18.70 -26.67 -3.88
C PRO A 51 18.02 -26.53 -5.24
N TRP A 52 16.74 -26.15 -5.23
CA TRP A 52 15.98 -25.91 -6.45
C TRP A 52 15.81 -24.41 -6.70
N GLN A 53 16.27 -23.93 -7.85
CA GLN A 53 16.11 -22.53 -8.26
C GLN A 53 14.69 -22.30 -8.80
N VAL A 54 14.04 -21.24 -8.32
CA VAL A 54 12.68 -20.88 -8.73
C VAL A 54 12.68 -19.51 -9.40
N ASP A 55 12.69 -19.49 -10.73
CA ASP A 55 12.64 -18.21 -11.46
C ASP A 55 11.24 -17.58 -11.43
N ARG A 56 10.18 -18.41 -11.42
CA ARG A 56 8.79 -17.99 -11.46
C ARG A 56 7.86 -18.98 -10.78
N LEU A 57 6.89 -18.46 -10.03
CA LEU A 57 5.78 -19.23 -9.48
C LEU A 57 4.52 -18.37 -9.51
N ALA A 58 3.64 -18.62 -10.48
CA ALA A 58 2.44 -17.82 -10.72
C ALA A 58 1.16 -18.56 -10.42
N VAL A 59 0.15 -17.84 -9.95
CA VAL A 59 -1.24 -18.30 -9.94
C VAL A 59 -1.84 -18.04 -11.32
N THR A 60 -2.47 -19.06 -11.91
CA THR A 60 -3.11 -18.97 -13.24
C THR A 60 -4.59 -19.31 -13.14
N LEU A 61 -5.45 -18.40 -13.61
CA LEU A 61 -6.91 -18.58 -13.63
C LEU A 61 -7.42 -18.52 -15.07
N PRO A 62 -8.10 -19.56 -15.57
CA PRO A 62 -8.76 -19.48 -16.87
C PRO A 62 -9.92 -18.48 -16.80
N VAL A 63 -10.11 -17.72 -17.88
CA VAL A 63 -11.27 -16.83 -18.05
C VAL A 63 -11.98 -17.16 -19.36
N ALA A 64 -13.22 -16.71 -19.50
CA ALA A 64 -14.00 -17.03 -20.69
C ALA A 64 -13.39 -16.41 -21.96
N GLU A 65 -13.53 -17.08 -23.10
CA GLU A 65 -13.02 -16.60 -24.41
C GLU A 65 -13.60 -15.25 -24.83
N ARG A 66 -14.78 -14.89 -24.30
CA ARG A 66 -15.42 -13.59 -24.51
C ARG A 66 -14.81 -12.45 -23.70
N ALA A 67 -13.85 -12.72 -22.80
CA ALA A 67 -13.10 -11.71 -22.05
C ALA A 67 -12.08 -11.01 -22.97
N ARG A 68 -12.59 -10.18 -23.89
CA ARG A 68 -11.83 -9.56 -24.99
C ARG A 68 -11.22 -8.22 -24.65
N GLU A 69 -11.66 -7.57 -23.58
CA GLU A 69 -11.08 -6.31 -23.12
C GLU A 69 -10.27 -6.52 -21.84
N VAL A 70 -9.15 -5.81 -21.71
CA VAL A 70 -8.35 -5.72 -20.50
C VAL A 70 -8.37 -4.29 -20.02
N MET A 71 -8.66 -4.08 -18.74
CA MET A 71 -8.53 -2.82 -18.04
C MET A 71 -7.49 -2.97 -16.92
N ALA A 72 -6.58 -2.01 -16.90
CA ALA A 72 -5.48 -1.93 -15.96
C ALA A 72 -5.33 -0.49 -15.46
N PHE A 73 -4.46 -0.31 -14.48
CA PHE A 73 -4.26 0.97 -13.80
C PHE A 73 -2.79 1.34 -13.88
N HIS A 74 -2.55 2.57 -14.33
CA HIS A 74 -1.21 3.15 -14.37
C HIS A 74 -1.17 4.42 -13.54
N GLY A 75 0.01 4.96 -13.30
CA GLY A 75 0.13 6.20 -12.58
C GLY A 75 1.56 6.67 -12.42
N ARG A 76 1.71 7.60 -11.50
CA ARG A 76 2.97 8.10 -10.92
C ARG A 76 2.61 8.77 -9.60
N TRP A 77 3.61 9.14 -8.80
CA TRP A 77 3.40 10.03 -7.65
C TRP A 77 2.50 11.20 -8.04
N ILE A 78 1.54 11.54 -7.17
CA ILE A 78 0.44 12.51 -7.34
C ILE A 78 -0.63 12.22 -8.42
N ARG A 79 -0.56 11.10 -9.14
CA ARG A 79 -1.53 10.68 -10.19
C ARG A 79 -1.71 9.17 -10.25
N GLU A 80 -2.00 8.55 -9.12
CA GLU A 80 -2.19 7.11 -8.96
C GLU A 80 -3.52 6.63 -9.59
N PHE A 81 -3.66 5.32 -9.78
CA PHE A 81 -4.93 4.65 -10.18
C PHE A 81 -5.59 5.16 -11.47
N GLN A 82 -4.84 5.61 -12.47
CA GLN A 82 -5.40 6.05 -13.75
C GLN A 82 -5.83 4.83 -14.58
N PRO A 83 -7.14 4.64 -14.84
CA PRO A 83 -7.60 3.48 -15.59
C PRO A 83 -7.28 3.64 -17.08
N HIS A 84 -6.90 2.54 -17.73
CA HIS A 84 -6.83 2.45 -19.18
C HIS A 84 -7.37 1.10 -19.62
N ARG A 85 -7.86 1.03 -20.87
CA ARG A 85 -8.51 -0.16 -21.41
C ARG A 85 -8.09 -0.39 -22.84
N LEU A 86 -7.92 -1.66 -23.20
CA LEU A 86 -7.58 -2.09 -24.56
C LEU A 86 -8.30 -3.40 -24.90
N VAL A 87 -8.43 -3.65 -26.19
CA VAL A 87 -8.88 -4.94 -26.72
C VAL A 87 -7.68 -5.87 -26.82
N LEU A 88 -7.82 -7.10 -26.32
CA LEU A 88 -6.82 -8.15 -26.39
C LEU A 88 -7.34 -9.27 -27.30
N ASP A 89 -7.09 -9.17 -28.60
CA ASP A 89 -7.53 -10.18 -29.57
C ASP A 89 -6.60 -11.39 -29.61
N HIS A 90 -5.30 -11.15 -29.50
CA HIS A 90 -4.23 -12.15 -29.53
C HIS A 90 -3.15 -11.78 -28.49
N ASP A 91 -2.18 -12.68 -28.32
CA ASP A 91 -0.96 -12.48 -27.54
C ASP A 91 -1.23 -12.18 -26.05
N SER A 92 -0.41 -11.31 -25.46
CA SER A 92 -0.42 -11.02 -24.02
C SER A 92 -0.38 -9.54 -23.73
N PHE A 93 -1.17 -9.13 -22.74
CA PHE A 93 -0.95 -7.91 -21.99
C PHE A 93 -0.18 -8.24 -20.72
N VAL A 94 0.90 -7.51 -20.44
CA VAL A 94 1.76 -7.71 -19.26
C VAL A 94 1.97 -6.40 -18.54
N LEU A 95 1.81 -6.42 -17.21
CA LEU A 95 2.12 -5.32 -16.30
C LEU A 95 3.15 -5.82 -15.29
N GLU A 96 4.33 -5.18 -15.26
CA GLU A 96 5.42 -5.53 -14.34
C GLU A 96 5.79 -4.35 -13.45
N ASN A 97 6.06 -4.63 -12.18
CA ASN A 97 6.58 -3.69 -11.23
C ASN A 97 7.87 -4.23 -10.58
N ARG A 98 8.92 -3.39 -10.57
CA ARG A 98 10.27 -3.71 -10.08
C ARG A 98 10.78 -2.71 -9.05
N ARG A 99 9.88 -2.00 -8.37
CA ARG A 99 10.18 -0.87 -7.46
C ARG A 99 10.43 -1.30 -6.02
N GLY A 100 10.24 -2.58 -5.71
CA GLY A 100 10.35 -3.16 -4.36
C GLY A 100 9.26 -2.70 -3.39
N ARG A 101 8.21 -2.10 -3.93
CA ARG A 101 6.95 -1.72 -3.28
C ARG A 101 5.83 -1.87 -4.31
N THR A 102 4.56 -1.81 -3.93
CA THR A 102 3.40 -1.89 -4.86
C THR A 102 3.47 -0.89 -6.01
N SER A 103 4.12 0.25 -5.78
CA SER A 103 4.41 1.33 -6.73
C SER A 103 3.20 2.22 -7.05
N HIS A 104 3.50 3.44 -7.51
CA HIS A 104 2.49 4.37 -8.03
C HIS A 104 2.14 4.07 -9.49
N GLU A 105 3.06 3.40 -10.19
CA GLU A 105 3.07 3.19 -11.63
C GLU A 105 2.19 2.02 -12.05
N HIS A 106 2.22 0.94 -11.27
CA HIS A 106 1.71 -0.37 -11.68
C HIS A 106 0.99 -1.02 -10.50
N PHE A 107 -0.31 -0.76 -10.40
CA PHE A 107 -1.16 -1.33 -9.35
C PHE A 107 -1.35 -2.85 -9.57
N PRO A 108 -1.29 -3.69 -8.52
CA PRO A 108 -1.25 -5.15 -8.63
C PRO A 108 -2.62 -5.78 -8.92
N ALA A 109 -3.37 -5.23 -9.87
CA ALA A 109 -4.68 -5.72 -10.25
C ALA A 109 -4.95 -5.57 -11.75
N LEU A 110 -5.76 -6.49 -12.29
CA LEU A 110 -6.26 -6.47 -13.67
C LEU A 110 -7.74 -6.81 -13.70
N ILE A 111 -8.43 -6.29 -14.71
CA ILE A 111 -9.82 -6.65 -15.00
C ILE A 111 -9.86 -7.09 -16.46
N THR A 112 -10.41 -8.27 -16.74
CA THR A 112 -10.82 -8.63 -18.11
C THR A 112 -12.32 -8.67 -18.21
N GLY A 113 -12.86 -8.42 -19.40
CA GLY A 113 -14.31 -8.45 -19.57
C GLY A 113 -14.79 -8.57 -20.99
N SER A 114 -16.10 -8.78 -21.12
CA SER A 114 -16.80 -8.77 -22.41
C SER A 114 -16.63 -7.42 -23.11
N THR A 115 -16.69 -7.40 -24.43
CA THR A 115 -16.68 -6.15 -25.21
C THR A 115 -17.66 -5.12 -24.64
N ALA A 116 -17.21 -3.88 -24.48
CA ALA A 116 -17.96 -2.75 -23.94
C ALA A 116 -18.54 -2.98 -22.53
N PHE A 117 -17.86 -3.74 -21.66
CA PHE A 117 -18.23 -3.80 -20.25
C PHE A 117 -18.19 -2.38 -19.63
N SER A 118 -19.04 -2.13 -18.63
CA SER A 118 -19.11 -0.84 -17.95
C SER A 118 -19.41 -1.02 -16.47
N GLU A 119 -19.72 0.08 -15.79
CA GLU A 119 -20.09 0.07 -14.38
C GLU A 119 -21.30 -0.84 -14.08
N MET A 120 -22.26 -0.93 -15.01
CA MET A 120 -23.57 -1.55 -14.77
C MET A 120 -23.87 -2.75 -15.68
N GLN A 121 -22.99 -3.08 -16.63
CA GLN A 121 -23.24 -4.15 -17.59
C GLN A 121 -21.95 -4.82 -18.05
N GLY A 122 -22.13 -6.00 -18.65
CA GLY A 122 -21.04 -6.83 -19.15
C GLY A 122 -20.53 -7.79 -18.10
N GLU A 123 -19.84 -8.81 -18.57
CA GLU A 123 -19.17 -9.77 -17.70
C GLU A 123 -17.74 -9.32 -17.45
N VAL A 124 -17.32 -9.36 -16.19
CA VAL A 124 -15.96 -8.97 -15.79
C VAL A 124 -15.36 -10.01 -14.86
N TRP A 125 -14.05 -10.23 -15.01
CA TRP A 125 -13.18 -11.03 -14.16
C TRP A 125 -12.08 -10.11 -13.63
N GLY A 126 -12.17 -9.74 -12.35
CA GLY A 126 -11.17 -8.93 -11.67
C GLY A 126 -10.22 -9.79 -10.87
N VAL A 127 -8.94 -9.44 -10.86
CA VAL A 127 -7.93 -10.03 -9.98
C VAL A 127 -7.13 -8.96 -9.26
N HIS A 128 -6.80 -9.21 -8.00
CA HIS A 128 -5.89 -8.40 -7.19
C HIS A 128 -4.87 -9.33 -6.51
N LEU A 129 -3.58 -9.08 -6.70
CA LEU A 129 -2.51 -9.83 -6.01
C LEU A 129 -2.27 -9.20 -4.64
N GLY A 130 -2.45 -9.96 -3.56
CA GLY A 130 -2.11 -9.53 -2.20
C GLY A 130 -0.60 -9.56 -2.00
N TRP A 131 0.10 -8.56 -2.54
CA TRP A 131 1.55 -8.45 -2.44
C TRP A 131 2.01 -7.00 -2.56
N SER A 132 2.83 -6.57 -1.60
CA SER A 132 3.39 -5.22 -1.52
C SER A 132 4.75 -5.05 -2.18
N GLY A 133 5.30 -6.08 -2.85
CA GLY A 133 6.62 -6.04 -3.48
C GLY A 133 6.57 -6.03 -5.01
N ASN A 134 7.70 -6.42 -5.61
CA ASN A 134 7.79 -6.64 -7.07
C ASN A 134 6.77 -7.68 -7.53
N HIS A 135 6.07 -7.39 -8.63
CA HIS A 135 5.02 -8.26 -9.13
C HIS A 135 4.90 -8.22 -10.65
N ARG A 136 4.27 -9.25 -11.20
CA ARG A 136 3.81 -9.28 -12.58
C ARG A 136 2.37 -9.76 -12.66
N LEU A 137 1.58 -9.08 -13.48
CA LEU A 137 0.26 -9.54 -13.93
C LEU A 137 0.26 -9.73 -15.44
N ARG A 138 -0.54 -10.70 -15.89
CA ARG A 138 -0.66 -11.03 -17.31
C ARG A 138 -2.07 -11.45 -17.66
N ALA A 139 -2.58 -10.92 -18.77
CA ALA A 139 -3.75 -11.46 -19.47
C ALA A 139 -3.27 -12.00 -20.82
N GLU A 140 -3.63 -13.23 -21.18
CA GLU A 140 -3.20 -13.85 -22.44
C GLU A 140 -4.37 -14.51 -23.19
N VAL A 141 -4.26 -14.48 -24.52
CA VAL A 141 -5.02 -15.30 -25.46
C VAL A 141 -4.10 -16.34 -26.08
N LYS A 142 -4.43 -17.62 -25.89
CA LYS A 142 -3.75 -18.73 -26.57
C LYS A 142 -4.15 -18.78 -28.04
N THR A 143 -3.34 -19.46 -28.85
CA THR A 143 -3.60 -19.64 -30.29
C THR A 143 -4.92 -20.37 -30.59
N ASP A 144 -5.45 -21.13 -29.64
CA ASP A 144 -6.75 -21.79 -29.73
C ASP A 144 -7.92 -20.98 -29.15
N GLY A 145 -7.69 -19.69 -28.83
CA GLY A 145 -8.71 -18.77 -28.33
C GLY A 145 -8.92 -18.80 -26.83
N ARG A 146 -8.39 -19.81 -26.11
CA ARG A 146 -8.50 -19.88 -24.63
C ARG A 146 -7.80 -18.70 -23.98
N ARG A 147 -8.39 -18.18 -22.90
CA ARG A 147 -7.89 -17.00 -22.19
C ARG A 147 -7.57 -17.30 -20.74
N TYR A 148 -6.60 -16.58 -20.18
CA TYR A 148 -6.27 -16.69 -18.77
C TYR A 148 -5.70 -15.40 -18.19
N LEU A 149 -5.83 -15.28 -16.87
CA LEU A 149 -5.17 -14.30 -16.02
C LEU A 149 -4.07 -14.98 -15.21
N GLN A 150 -2.94 -14.31 -15.07
CA GLN A 150 -1.78 -14.74 -14.29
C GLN A 150 -1.32 -13.63 -13.37
N ALA A 151 -0.90 -13.99 -12.16
CA ALA A 151 -0.29 -13.07 -11.20
C ALA A 151 0.78 -13.78 -10.37
N GLU A 152 1.87 -13.07 -10.07
CA GLU A 152 2.99 -13.60 -9.29
C GLU A 152 3.78 -12.48 -8.59
N ALA A 153 4.47 -12.85 -7.50
CA ALA A 153 5.62 -12.08 -7.05
C ALA A 153 6.73 -12.21 -8.11
N LEU A 154 7.36 -11.09 -8.45
CA LEU A 154 8.39 -11.03 -9.48
C LEU A 154 9.77 -11.06 -8.83
N TYR A 155 10.40 -12.23 -8.87
CA TYR A 155 11.72 -12.45 -8.30
C TYR A 155 12.83 -11.85 -9.16
N LEU A 156 13.88 -11.39 -8.50
CA LEU A 156 15.14 -11.06 -9.14
C LEU A 156 15.90 -12.36 -9.48
N PRO A 157 16.80 -12.34 -10.47
CA PRO A 157 17.58 -13.52 -10.84
C PRO A 157 18.32 -14.13 -9.64
N GLY A 158 18.11 -15.43 -9.41
CA GLY A 158 18.75 -16.18 -8.32
C GLY A 158 18.29 -15.82 -6.91
N GLU A 159 17.20 -15.06 -6.77
CA GLU A 159 16.65 -14.66 -5.47
C GLU A 159 16.03 -15.84 -4.71
N MET A 160 15.36 -16.76 -5.41
CA MET A 160 14.65 -17.87 -4.81
C MET A 160 15.35 -19.21 -5.06
N ALA A 161 15.89 -19.80 -3.99
CA ALA A 161 16.50 -21.12 -3.99
C ALA A 161 15.98 -21.93 -2.80
N LEU A 162 15.25 -23.01 -3.08
CA LEU A 162 14.63 -23.84 -2.06
C LEU A 162 15.56 -24.96 -1.58
N ALA A 163 15.90 -24.96 -0.30
CA ALA A 163 16.54 -26.11 0.35
C ALA A 163 15.58 -27.30 0.48
N GLU A 164 16.10 -28.49 0.81
CA GLU A 164 15.26 -29.67 1.06
C GLU A 164 14.19 -29.40 2.13
N GLY A 165 12.94 -29.69 1.82
CA GLY A 165 11.78 -29.47 2.69
C GLY A 165 11.28 -28.03 2.73
N GLU A 166 12.01 -27.06 2.19
CA GLU A 166 11.59 -25.66 2.14
C GLU A 166 10.44 -25.47 1.15
N THR A 167 9.51 -24.57 1.49
CA THR A 167 8.35 -24.26 0.66
C THR A 167 8.28 -22.77 0.31
N LEU A 168 8.29 -22.46 -0.98
CA LEU A 168 7.99 -21.12 -1.48
C LEU A 168 6.49 -20.98 -1.67
N TRP A 169 5.88 -20.01 -1.01
CA TRP A 169 4.48 -19.66 -1.19
C TRP A 169 4.32 -18.45 -2.10
N THR A 170 3.41 -18.54 -3.07
CA THR A 170 2.93 -17.37 -3.79
C THR A 170 2.19 -16.44 -2.83
N PRO A 171 2.16 -15.13 -3.12
CA PRO A 171 1.13 -14.28 -2.55
C PRO A 171 -0.26 -14.80 -2.92
N SER A 172 -1.27 -14.39 -2.15
CA SER A 172 -2.66 -14.78 -2.45
C SER A 172 -3.18 -13.96 -3.62
N LEU A 173 -3.74 -14.61 -4.64
CA LEU A 173 -4.49 -13.98 -5.70
C LEU A 173 -5.97 -13.97 -5.33
N TYR A 174 -6.55 -12.78 -5.24
CA TYR A 174 -7.99 -12.59 -5.02
C TYR A 174 -8.65 -12.35 -6.38
N ALA A 175 -9.68 -13.12 -6.70
CA ALA A 175 -10.39 -13.05 -7.96
C ALA A 175 -11.89 -12.90 -7.73
N SER A 176 -12.56 -12.15 -8.59
CA SER A 176 -14.02 -11.96 -8.58
C SER A 176 -14.56 -12.07 -9.99
N TYR A 177 -15.77 -12.63 -10.11
CA TYR A 177 -16.56 -12.61 -11.32
C TYR A 177 -17.85 -11.81 -11.09
N SER A 178 -18.22 -10.98 -12.05
CA SER A 178 -19.50 -10.28 -12.05
C SER A 178 -20.13 -10.32 -13.43
N ALA A 179 -21.40 -10.72 -13.49
CA ALA A 179 -22.24 -10.60 -14.69
C ALA A 179 -22.92 -9.22 -14.82
N GLN A 180 -22.70 -8.33 -13.86
CA GLN A 180 -23.39 -7.04 -13.73
C GLN A 180 -22.42 -5.85 -13.83
N GLY A 181 -21.33 -6.03 -14.58
CA GLY A 181 -20.30 -5.02 -14.77
C GLY A 181 -19.42 -4.79 -13.54
N LEU A 182 -18.70 -3.67 -13.58
CA LEU A 182 -17.66 -3.32 -12.60
C LEU A 182 -18.21 -3.08 -11.20
N ASN A 183 -19.40 -2.49 -11.05
CA ASN A 183 -19.99 -2.27 -9.71
C ASN A 183 -20.21 -3.59 -8.97
N GLY A 184 -20.73 -4.61 -9.66
CA GLY A 184 -20.93 -5.93 -9.07
C GLY A 184 -19.62 -6.57 -8.62
N MET A 185 -18.52 -6.36 -9.35
CA MET A 185 -17.18 -6.82 -8.96
C MET A 185 -16.64 -6.04 -7.76
N SER A 186 -16.67 -4.71 -7.82
CA SER A 186 -16.20 -3.83 -6.75
C SER A 186 -16.90 -4.13 -5.44
N GLN A 187 -18.23 -4.31 -5.45
CA GLN A 187 -19.01 -4.62 -4.25
C GLN A 187 -18.61 -5.97 -3.59
N GLN A 188 -18.22 -6.96 -4.39
CA GLN A 188 -17.70 -8.24 -3.87
C GLN A 188 -16.36 -8.04 -3.18
N PHE A 189 -15.41 -7.36 -3.83
CA PHE A 189 -14.11 -7.02 -3.24
C PHE A 189 -14.25 -6.16 -1.99
N HIS A 190 -15.13 -5.15 -2.01
CA HIS A 190 -15.38 -4.27 -0.87
C HIS A 190 -15.92 -5.05 0.32
N ARG A 191 -16.87 -5.97 0.09
CA ARG A 191 -17.42 -6.83 1.14
C ARG A 191 -16.33 -7.75 1.70
N TYR A 192 -15.56 -8.40 0.82
CA TYR A 192 -14.44 -9.24 1.22
C TYR A 192 -13.42 -8.50 2.09
N LEU A 193 -13.03 -7.28 1.69
CA LEU A 193 -12.09 -6.48 2.47
C LEU A 193 -12.61 -6.14 3.86
N ARG A 194 -13.88 -5.73 3.97
CA ARG A 194 -14.52 -5.41 5.26
C ARG A 194 -14.68 -6.63 6.17
N GLU A 195 -14.97 -7.79 5.59
CA GLU A 195 -15.33 -9.00 6.34
C GLU A 195 -14.12 -9.88 6.66
N GLN A 196 -13.11 -9.92 5.79
CA GLN A 196 -12.03 -10.92 5.84
C GLN A 196 -10.63 -10.35 5.98
N ILE A 197 -10.37 -9.11 5.54
CA ILE A 197 -9.01 -8.54 5.52
C ILE A 197 -8.83 -7.50 6.63
N VAL A 198 -9.64 -6.45 6.63
CA VAL A 198 -9.45 -5.31 7.53
C VAL A 198 -10.12 -5.60 8.87
N ARG A 199 -9.36 -5.50 9.95
CA ARG A 199 -9.84 -5.60 11.33
C ARG A 199 -9.45 -4.33 12.06
N PHE A 200 -10.43 -3.54 12.50
CA PHE A 200 -10.18 -2.36 13.31
C PHE A 200 -10.15 -2.73 14.80
N PRO A 201 -9.40 -1.99 15.64
CA PRO A 201 -9.39 -2.22 17.09
C PRO A 201 -10.79 -2.06 17.67
N ASP A 202 -11.49 -1.01 17.23
CA ASP A 202 -12.85 -0.69 17.65
C ASP A 202 -13.80 -0.55 16.45
N ASN A 203 -15.07 -0.90 16.67
CA ASN A 203 -16.16 -0.68 15.71
C ASN A 203 -16.75 0.74 15.83
N LYS A 204 -15.88 1.77 15.84
CA LYS A 204 -16.26 3.19 15.84
C LYS A 204 -16.19 3.80 14.44
N PRO A 205 -16.93 4.89 14.16
CA PRO A 205 -16.70 5.69 12.96
C PRO A 205 -15.23 6.13 12.89
N ARG A 206 -14.71 6.26 11.67
CA ARG A 206 -13.32 6.68 11.48
C ARG A 206 -13.21 8.19 11.77
N PRO A 207 -12.28 8.60 12.65
CA PRO A 207 -12.20 9.99 13.08
C PRO A 207 -11.83 10.89 11.92
N VAL A 208 -12.47 12.06 11.88
CA VAL A 208 -12.01 13.20 11.09
C VAL A 208 -10.69 13.66 11.70
N HIS A 209 -9.60 13.57 10.94
CA HIS A 209 -8.28 13.92 11.45
C HIS A 209 -7.72 15.18 10.82
N LEU A 210 -6.79 15.82 11.53
CA LEU A 210 -5.90 16.86 11.03
C LEU A 210 -4.46 16.34 11.11
N ASN A 211 -3.70 16.53 10.03
CA ASN A 211 -2.28 16.20 9.96
C ASN A 211 -1.48 17.51 9.84
N THR A 212 -0.40 17.65 10.62
CA THR A 212 0.36 18.90 10.70
C THR A 212 1.28 19.17 9.51
N TRP A 213 1.54 18.20 8.62
CA TRP A 213 2.57 18.28 7.58
C TRP A 213 2.56 19.58 6.78
N GLU A 214 1.47 19.87 6.04
CA GLU A 214 1.39 21.07 5.20
C GLU A 214 1.23 22.37 6.02
N GLY A 215 0.93 22.26 7.32
CA GLY A 215 0.75 23.41 8.21
C GLY A 215 2.08 23.96 8.75
N ILE A 216 3.04 23.09 9.05
CA ILE A 216 4.31 23.48 9.70
C ILE A 216 5.57 22.90 9.07
N TYR A 217 5.44 21.87 8.23
CA TYR A 217 6.57 21.06 7.76
C TYR A 217 7.50 20.71 8.94
N PHE A 218 8.78 21.05 8.87
CA PHE A 218 9.78 20.72 9.90
C PHE A 218 9.87 21.73 11.06
N ASN A 219 9.11 22.83 11.04
CA ASN A 219 9.19 23.92 12.01
C ASN A 219 8.32 23.63 13.25
N HIS A 220 8.69 22.61 14.03
CA HIS A 220 7.96 22.22 15.23
C HIS A 220 8.23 23.19 16.38
N ASP A 221 7.17 23.78 16.91
CA ASP A 221 7.11 24.49 18.19
C ASP A 221 5.95 23.88 19.00
N PRO A 222 6.22 23.23 20.15
CA PRO A 222 5.18 22.59 20.96
C PRO A 222 4.03 23.54 21.34
N GLN A 223 4.33 24.82 21.61
CA GLN A 223 3.28 25.78 21.98
C GLN A 223 2.39 26.11 20.78
N TYR A 224 2.98 26.24 19.59
CA TYR A 224 2.20 26.45 18.37
C TYR A 224 1.37 25.22 18.01
N ILE A 225 1.94 24.01 18.14
CA ILE A 225 1.25 22.75 17.88
C ILE A 225 0.04 22.59 18.83
N MET A 226 0.19 22.92 20.12
CA MET A 226 -0.94 22.90 21.07
C MET A 226 -2.04 23.90 20.68
N ARG A 227 -1.70 25.10 20.21
CA ARG A 227 -2.68 26.06 19.67
C ARG A 227 -3.39 25.53 18.42
N MET A 228 -2.68 24.87 17.51
CA MET A 228 -3.30 24.19 16.36
C MET A 228 -4.28 23.11 16.81
N ALA A 229 -3.97 22.40 17.90
CA ALA A 229 -4.88 21.41 18.48
C ALA A 229 -6.14 22.07 19.08
N ASP A 230 -6.01 23.21 19.75
CA ASP A 230 -7.16 23.99 20.25
C ASP A 230 -8.11 24.37 19.10
N GLU A 231 -7.56 24.96 18.03
CA GLU A 231 -8.34 25.36 16.85
C GLU A 231 -8.96 24.14 16.14
N ALA A 232 -8.23 23.01 16.07
CA ALA A 232 -8.74 21.77 15.49
C ALA A 232 -9.93 21.22 16.31
N ALA A 233 -9.83 21.24 17.64
CA ALA A 233 -10.90 20.79 18.52
C ALA A 233 -12.15 21.67 18.40
N GLU A 234 -12.00 23.00 18.31
CA GLU A 234 -13.11 23.93 18.07
C GLU A 234 -13.84 23.65 16.74
N LEU A 235 -13.12 23.15 15.73
CA LEU A 235 -13.68 22.73 14.44
C LEU A 235 -14.31 21.33 14.46
N GLY A 236 -14.19 20.59 15.57
CA GLY A 236 -14.70 19.22 15.71
C GLY A 236 -13.80 18.15 15.08
N VAL A 237 -12.49 18.40 14.97
CA VAL A 237 -11.51 17.36 14.63
C VAL A 237 -11.49 16.32 15.76
N GLU A 238 -11.38 15.05 15.40
CA GLU A 238 -11.46 13.90 16.32
C GLU A 238 -10.09 13.23 16.51
N ARG A 239 -9.10 13.51 15.64
CA ARG A 239 -7.73 13.00 15.71
C ARG A 239 -6.72 14.04 15.22
N PHE A 240 -5.67 14.26 15.99
CA PHE A 240 -4.59 15.20 15.67
C PHE A 240 -3.29 14.43 15.45
N ILE A 241 -2.64 14.62 14.30
CA ILE A 241 -1.47 13.84 13.88
C ILE A 241 -0.25 14.76 13.73
N ILE A 242 0.81 14.47 14.50
CA ILE A 242 2.13 15.09 14.29
C ILE A 242 2.87 14.32 13.20
N ASP A 243 3.19 15.01 12.10
CA ASP A 243 3.90 14.44 10.95
C ASP A 243 5.44 14.54 11.06
N ASP A 244 6.17 14.32 9.97
CA ASP A 244 7.65 14.29 9.91
C ASP A 244 8.31 15.53 10.56
N GLY A 245 9.45 15.32 11.24
CA GLY A 245 10.23 16.37 11.89
C GLY A 245 10.29 16.33 13.42
N TRP A 246 9.58 15.41 14.08
CA TRP A 246 9.54 15.34 15.55
C TRP A 246 10.77 14.70 16.21
N PHE A 247 11.56 13.92 15.46
CA PHE A 247 12.68 13.14 15.95
C PHE A 247 14.04 13.82 15.71
N LYS A 248 15.03 13.38 16.49
CA LYS A 248 16.33 14.02 16.68
C LYS A 248 17.00 14.39 15.36
N GLY A 249 17.19 15.69 15.14
CA GLY A 249 17.96 16.20 14.01
C GLY A 249 17.19 16.32 12.69
N ARG A 250 15.90 15.97 12.66
CA ARG A 250 15.06 16.02 11.45
C ARG A 250 14.52 17.42 11.18
N ASN A 251 15.34 18.28 10.58
CA ASN A 251 14.96 19.66 10.22
C ASN A 251 14.64 19.87 8.74
N ASP A 252 14.94 18.86 7.93
CA ASP A 252 14.66 18.76 6.51
C ASP A 252 14.64 17.26 6.13
N ASP A 253 14.50 16.96 4.84
CA ASP A 253 14.50 15.59 4.34
C ASP A 253 15.89 15.00 4.04
N TRP A 254 16.98 15.71 4.39
CA TRP A 254 18.36 15.29 4.11
C TRP A 254 19.00 14.48 5.24
N ALA A 255 18.45 14.52 6.44
CA ALA A 255 19.07 13.95 7.63
C ALA A 255 18.11 13.19 8.57
N ALA A 256 18.70 12.47 9.51
CA ALA A 256 18.08 11.86 10.69
C ALA A 256 17.19 10.61 10.51
N LEU A 257 16.75 10.23 9.29
CA LEU A 257 16.05 8.94 9.15
C LEU A 257 16.93 7.81 9.67
N GLY A 258 16.34 6.95 10.50
CA GLY A 258 17.02 5.94 11.28
C GLY A 258 17.14 6.31 12.77
N ASP A 259 17.25 7.60 13.12
CA ASP A 259 17.45 8.07 14.49
C ASP A 259 16.12 8.33 15.21
N TRP A 260 15.37 7.26 15.49
CA TRP A 260 14.04 7.32 16.13
C TRP A 260 14.09 7.63 17.63
N TYR A 261 14.66 8.79 17.97
CA TYR A 261 14.73 9.39 19.30
C TYR A 261 14.03 10.75 19.27
N LEU A 262 13.43 11.17 20.37
CA LEU A 262 12.81 12.49 20.43
C LEU A 262 13.85 13.60 20.22
N ASP A 263 13.51 14.64 19.45
CA ASP A 263 14.33 15.85 19.39
C ASP A 263 14.08 16.72 20.63
N GLU A 264 14.93 16.59 21.64
CA GLU A 264 14.83 17.37 22.89
C GLU A 264 15.04 18.89 22.67
N LYS A 265 15.59 19.33 21.54
CA LYS A 265 15.67 20.78 21.24
C LYS A 265 14.30 21.31 20.80
N LYS A 266 13.55 20.51 20.02
CA LYS A 266 12.18 20.84 19.61
C LYS A 266 11.19 20.60 20.75
N TYR A 267 11.41 19.55 21.54
CA TYR A 267 10.54 19.11 22.64
C TYR A 267 11.33 19.00 23.96
N PRO A 268 11.75 20.13 24.56
CA PRO A 268 12.57 20.13 25.78
C PRO A 268 11.88 19.52 27.00
N ASN A 269 10.55 19.41 26.98
CA ASN A 269 9.75 18.81 28.05
C ASN A 269 9.17 17.44 27.65
N GLY A 270 9.72 16.79 26.62
CA GLY A 270 9.16 15.56 26.07
C GLY A 270 7.96 15.80 25.14
N LEU A 271 7.44 14.72 24.55
CA LEU A 271 6.24 14.75 23.70
C LEU A 271 4.94 14.72 24.54
N THR A 272 5.02 14.19 25.77
CA THR A 272 3.87 13.99 26.67
C THR A 272 3.00 15.23 26.88
N PRO A 273 3.54 16.44 27.11
CA PRO A 273 2.68 17.63 27.28
C PRO A 273 1.79 17.92 26.07
N VAL A 274 2.29 17.68 24.85
CA VAL A 274 1.50 17.89 23.62
C VAL A 274 0.44 16.80 23.47
N ILE A 275 0.80 15.55 23.78
CA ILE A 275 -0.13 14.40 23.75
C ILE A 275 -1.26 14.61 24.76
N ASP A 276 -0.92 14.97 25.99
CA ASP A 276 -1.89 15.21 27.07
C ASP A 276 -2.81 16.38 26.72
N HIS A 277 -2.27 17.45 26.12
CA HIS A 277 -3.07 18.57 25.65
C HIS A 277 -4.09 18.12 24.59
N VAL A 278 -3.64 17.44 23.53
CA VAL A 278 -4.51 16.87 22.47
C VAL A 278 -5.60 15.99 23.07
N LYS A 279 -5.24 15.09 23.99
CA LYS A 279 -6.20 14.18 24.64
C LYS A 279 -7.16 14.90 25.58
N SER A 280 -6.73 15.95 26.27
CA SER A 280 -7.60 16.77 27.13
C SER A 280 -8.70 17.49 26.35
N LEU A 281 -8.45 17.77 25.06
CA LEU A 281 -9.42 18.32 24.12
C LEU A 281 -10.38 17.26 23.54
N GLY A 282 -10.25 15.99 23.94
CA GLY A 282 -11.09 14.89 23.49
C GLY A 282 -10.69 14.29 22.14
N MET A 283 -9.52 14.62 21.61
CA MET A 283 -9.00 14.08 20.35
C MET A 283 -8.08 12.88 20.56
N GLU A 284 -8.04 11.99 19.58
CA GLU A 284 -6.99 10.98 19.46
C GLU A 284 -5.65 11.61 19.04
N PHE A 285 -4.55 11.04 19.52
CA PHE A 285 -3.20 11.45 19.13
C PHE A 285 -2.61 10.47 18.10
N GLY A 286 -2.11 11.01 17.00
CA GLY A 286 -1.41 10.25 15.97
C GLY A 286 0.00 10.76 15.72
N ILE A 287 0.84 9.87 15.18
CA ILE A 287 2.25 10.19 14.87
C ILE A 287 2.71 9.56 13.55
N TRP A 288 3.61 10.23 12.85
CA TRP A 288 4.25 9.74 11.63
C TRP A 288 5.58 9.05 11.91
N VAL A 289 5.88 7.99 11.14
CA VAL A 289 7.17 7.29 11.12
C VAL A 289 7.51 6.80 9.71
N GLU A 290 8.80 6.63 9.40
CA GLU A 290 9.30 6.01 8.16
C GLU A 290 10.41 4.98 8.46
N PRO A 291 10.10 3.87 9.16
CA PRO A 291 11.13 3.05 9.83
C PRO A 291 12.08 2.34 8.87
N GLU A 292 11.66 2.12 7.63
CA GLU A 292 12.39 1.36 6.62
C GLU A 292 13.59 2.11 6.01
N MET A 293 13.83 3.36 6.43
CA MET A 293 14.77 4.28 5.79
C MET A 293 15.89 4.74 6.71
N ILE A 294 17.01 5.11 6.10
CA ILE A 294 18.20 5.58 6.80
C ILE A 294 18.89 6.69 6.00
N ASN A 295 19.15 7.85 6.60
CA ASN A 295 19.91 8.92 5.93
C ASN A 295 21.42 8.70 6.07
N PRO A 296 22.23 9.08 5.05
CA PRO A 296 23.68 9.15 5.20
C PRO A 296 24.11 10.05 6.38
N ASP A 297 23.37 11.14 6.60
CA ASP A 297 23.51 11.97 7.79
C ASP A 297 22.55 11.53 8.91
N SER A 298 22.85 10.38 9.51
CA SER A 298 22.20 9.87 10.74
C SER A 298 23.23 9.22 11.65
N ASP A 299 23.01 9.25 12.96
CA ASP A 299 23.85 8.57 13.95
C ASP A 299 23.84 7.05 13.68
N LEU A 300 22.68 6.51 13.30
CA LEU A 300 22.53 5.12 12.89
C LEU A 300 23.45 4.75 11.73
N PHE A 301 23.49 5.56 10.66
CA PHE A 301 24.34 5.25 9.50
C PHE A 301 25.83 5.38 9.82
N ARG A 302 26.20 6.36 10.65
CA ARG A 302 27.60 6.50 11.12
C ARG A 302 28.05 5.29 11.94
N ALA A 303 27.16 4.75 12.79
CA ALA A 303 27.44 3.58 13.60
C ALA A 303 27.40 2.27 12.80
N HIS A 304 26.47 2.17 11.85
CA HIS A 304 26.16 0.95 11.10
C HIS A 304 25.99 1.22 9.59
N PRO A 305 27.06 1.63 8.88
CA PRO A 305 26.99 1.88 7.44
C PRO A 305 26.69 0.59 6.64
N ASP A 306 26.98 -0.57 7.23
CA ASP A 306 26.69 -1.91 6.70
C ASP A 306 25.22 -2.30 6.78
N TRP A 307 24.37 -1.53 7.48
CA TRP A 307 22.93 -1.81 7.57
C TRP A 307 22.12 -1.33 6.37
N VAL A 308 22.74 -0.75 5.36
CA VAL A 308 22.04 -0.38 4.12
C VAL A 308 21.72 -1.61 3.29
N LEU A 309 20.49 -1.68 2.76
CA LEU A 309 20.09 -2.69 1.79
C LEU A 309 20.78 -2.40 0.45
N ALA A 310 21.93 -3.03 0.22
CA ALA A 310 22.76 -2.80 -0.95
C ALA A 310 23.57 -4.05 -1.33
N LEU A 311 24.05 -4.07 -2.57
CA LEU A 311 24.95 -5.11 -3.06
C LEU A 311 26.42 -4.71 -2.79
N PRO A 312 27.23 -5.59 -2.17
CA PRO A 312 28.65 -5.31 -1.94
C PRO A 312 29.40 -4.95 -3.24
N GLY A 313 30.28 -3.96 -3.17
CA GLY A 313 31.11 -3.51 -4.30
C GLY A 313 30.46 -2.49 -5.24
N TYR A 314 29.19 -2.14 -5.03
CA TYR A 314 28.49 -1.10 -5.79
C TYR A 314 28.20 0.11 -4.90
N THR A 315 28.28 1.32 -5.48
CA THR A 315 27.92 2.55 -4.77
C THR A 315 26.41 2.62 -4.55
N PRO A 316 25.93 2.70 -3.28
CA PRO A 316 24.51 2.87 -3.01
C PRO A 316 23.99 4.21 -3.53
N LEU A 317 22.86 4.19 -4.22
CA LEU A 317 22.21 5.40 -4.73
C LEU A 317 21.11 5.86 -3.78
N THR A 318 21.12 7.15 -3.44
CA THR A 318 20.03 7.77 -2.68
C THR A 318 18.82 8.02 -3.57
N GLY A 319 17.65 8.06 -2.96
CA GLY A 319 16.42 8.63 -3.53
C GLY A 319 15.81 9.46 -2.42
N ARG A 320 15.46 10.73 -2.68
CA ARG A 320 15.12 11.69 -1.61
C ARG A 320 16.15 11.71 -0.47
N HIS A 321 17.44 11.72 -0.81
CA HIS A 321 18.57 11.82 0.14
C HIS A 321 18.70 10.71 1.20
N GLN A 322 17.91 9.64 1.12
CA GLN A 322 17.94 8.52 2.06
C GLN A 322 18.30 7.21 1.35
N TYR A 323 18.71 6.21 2.11
CA TYR A 323 18.84 4.79 1.73
C TYR A 323 17.72 3.96 2.36
N VAL A 324 17.64 2.69 1.95
CA VAL A 324 16.74 1.70 2.57
C VAL A 324 17.55 0.93 3.62
N LEU A 325 16.99 0.78 4.82
CA LEU A 325 17.55 -0.05 5.88
C LEU A 325 17.30 -1.54 5.56
N ASN A 326 18.33 -2.37 5.72
CA ASN A 326 18.26 -3.81 5.46
C ASN A 326 17.58 -4.53 6.63
N LEU A 327 16.29 -4.83 6.49
CA LEU A 327 15.53 -5.52 7.53
C LEU A 327 15.90 -7.01 7.66
N ASN A 328 16.68 -7.55 6.70
CA ASN A 328 17.20 -8.92 6.78
C ASN A 328 18.36 -9.05 7.79
N ILE A 329 18.90 -7.93 8.29
CA ILE A 329 19.89 -7.93 9.36
C ILE A 329 19.13 -7.97 10.69
N PRO A 330 19.26 -9.04 11.51
CA PRO A 330 18.50 -9.18 12.74
C PRO A 330 18.65 -7.99 13.69
N GLN A 331 19.85 -7.43 13.80
CA GLN A 331 20.14 -6.28 14.65
C GLN A 331 19.43 -5.00 14.16
N ALA A 332 19.37 -4.77 12.85
CA ALA A 332 18.65 -3.63 12.28
C ALA A 332 17.14 -3.77 12.49
N PHE A 333 16.61 -4.98 12.32
CA PHE A 333 15.22 -5.28 12.61
C PHE A 333 14.89 -5.07 14.09
N ASP A 334 15.71 -5.63 14.99
CA ASP A 334 15.50 -5.56 16.44
C ASP A 334 15.60 -4.12 16.94
N TYR A 335 16.54 -3.34 16.40
CA TYR A 335 16.63 -1.91 16.65
C TYR A 335 15.33 -1.19 16.29
N LEU A 336 14.80 -1.36 15.08
CA LEU A 336 13.54 -0.71 14.70
C LEU A 336 12.37 -1.18 15.56
N LEU A 337 12.28 -2.48 15.84
CA LEU A 337 11.24 -3.02 16.69
C LEU A 337 11.31 -2.43 18.11
N GLU A 338 12.51 -2.28 18.66
CA GLU A 338 12.74 -1.62 19.95
C GLU A 338 12.31 -0.16 19.91
N ARG A 339 12.82 0.64 18.95
CA ARG A 339 12.53 2.07 18.87
C ARG A 339 11.05 2.36 18.65
N MET A 340 10.39 1.59 17.78
CA MET A 340 8.95 1.70 17.57
C MET A 340 8.17 1.23 18.81
N SER A 341 8.63 0.19 19.51
CA SER A 341 7.98 -0.24 20.75
C SER A 341 8.11 0.78 21.88
N TRP A 342 9.26 1.45 21.99
CA TRP A 342 9.42 2.58 22.91
C TRP A 342 8.44 3.70 22.57
N LEU A 343 8.39 4.13 21.30
CA LEU A 343 7.50 5.20 20.88
C LEU A 343 6.03 4.89 21.16
N LEU A 344 5.58 3.67 20.85
CA LEU A 344 4.19 3.26 20.98
C LEU A 344 3.81 2.79 22.39
N GLY A 345 4.80 2.47 23.23
CA GLY A 345 4.61 1.98 24.61
C GLY A 345 4.72 3.07 25.67
N GLU A 346 5.60 4.06 25.48
CA GLU A 346 5.83 5.15 26.44
C GLU A 346 4.96 6.39 26.17
N HIS A 347 4.30 6.44 25.02
CA HIS A 347 3.42 7.52 24.62
C HIS A 347 2.03 7.01 24.30
N ALA A 348 1.01 7.77 24.70
CA ALA A 348 -0.39 7.41 24.48
C ALA A 348 -0.80 7.68 23.01
N VAL A 349 -0.24 6.91 22.08
CA VAL A 349 -0.49 6.98 20.64
C VAL A 349 -1.70 6.12 20.28
N ASP A 350 -2.65 6.68 19.54
CA ASP A 350 -3.83 5.95 19.04
C ASP A 350 -3.69 5.59 17.55
N TYR A 351 -2.79 6.27 16.84
CA TYR A 351 -2.66 6.19 15.40
C TYR A 351 -1.22 6.37 14.90
N VAL A 352 -0.83 5.56 13.91
CA VAL A 352 0.48 5.66 13.25
C VAL A 352 0.31 5.80 11.75
N LYS A 353 0.88 6.87 11.18
CA LYS A 353 1.10 6.98 9.73
C LYS A 353 2.47 6.40 9.41
N TRP A 354 2.49 5.20 8.82
CA TRP A 354 3.71 4.48 8.46
C TRP A 354 4.07 4.76 7.00
N ASP A 355 5.13 5.52 6.77
CA ASP A 355 5.53 5.97 5.44
C ASP A 355 6.72 5.20 4.86
N MET A 356 6.96 5.38 3.56
CA MET A 356 8.04 4.77 2.77
C MET A 356 8.26 5.57 1.47
N ASN A 357 9.28 6.43 1.46
CA ASN A 357 9.40 7.50 0.46
C ASN A 357 10.40 7.25 -0.68
N ARG A 358 10.90 6.03 -0.85
CA ARG A 358 11.77 5.69 -1.98
C ARG A 358 11.65 4.25 -2.44
N GLU A 359 12.03 3.99 -3.68
CA GLU A 359 12.12 2.65 -4.24
C GLU A 359 13.33 1.86 -3.72
N LEU A 360 13.27 0.54 -3.81
CA LEU A 360 14.43 -0.33 -3.59
C LEU A 360 15.38 -0.24 -4.78
N VAL A 361 16.65 0.11 -4.52
CA VAL A 361 17.70 0.14 -5.53
C VAL A 361 18.78 -0.84 -5.12
N GLN A 362 19.11 -1.78 -6.01
CA GLN A 362 20.09 -2.84 -5.76
C GLN A 362 19.84 -3.60 -4.43
N PRO A 363 18.62 -4.14 -4.20
CA PRO A 363 18.27 -4.75 -2.93
C PRO A 363 19.07 -6.03 -2.70
N GLY A 364 20.20 -5.89 -2.00
CA GLY A 364 21.18 -6.93 -1.77
C GLY A 364 21.33 -7.28 -0.29
N HIS A 365 21.50 -8.56 0.00
CA HIS A 365 21.87 -9.06 1.32
C HIS A 365 22.74 -10.31 1.17
N ASN A 366 23.87 -10.37 1.87
CA ASN A 366 24.83 -11.48 1.79
C ASN A 366 25.21 -11.90 0.35
N GLY A 367 25.39 -10.91 -0.53
CA GLY A 367 25.77 -11.13 -1.93
C GLY A 367 24.66 -11.67 -2.84
N LYS A 368 23.40 -11.67 -2.38
CA LYS A 368 22.23 -12.13 -3.15
C LYS A 368 21.15 -11.05 -3.21
N ALA A 369 20.27 -11.14 -4.20
CA ALA A 369 19.06 -10.32 -4.23
C ALA A 369 18.17 -10.61 -3.01
N ALA A 370 17.51 -9.57 -2.49
CA ALA A 370 16.72 -9.64 -1.26
C ALA A 370 15.49 -8.71 -1.28
N ALA A 371 14.90 -8.47 -2.45
CA ALA A 371 13.71 -7.63 -2.60
C ALA A 371 12.45 -8.26 -1.97
N ASP A 372 12.22 -9.55 -2.23
CA ASP A 372 11.12 -10.32 -1.63
C ASP A 372 11.33 -10.47 -0.12
N ALA A 373 12.55 -10.84 0.30
CA ALA A 373 12.91 -10.98 1.71
C ALA A 373 12.72 -9.67 2.49
N GLN A 374 13.16 -8.53 1.94
CA GLN A 374 12.90 -7.21 2.51
C GLN A 374 11.39 -6.93 2.69
N THR A 375 10.57 -7.29 1.68
CA THR A 375 9.10 -7.11 1.76
C THR A 375 8.50 -7.97 2.87
N ARG A 376 8.99 -9.20 3.07
CA ARG A 376 8.53 -10.10 4.14
C ARG A 376 9.00 -9.65 5.52
N GLU A 377 10.20 -9.12 5.64
CA GLU A 377 10.67 -8.54 6.90
C GLU A 377 9.90 -7.28 7.28
N PHE A 378 9.51 -6.45 6.30
CA PHE A 378 8.55 -5.35 6.54
C PHE A 378 7.22 -5.88 7.12
N TYR A 379 6.65 -6.94 6.53
CA TYR A 379 5.45 -7.57 7.07
C TYR A 379 5.67 -8.08 8.50
N ARG A 380 6.79 -8.74 8.77
CA ARG A 380 7.13 -9.27 10.09
C ARG A 380 7.25 -8.17 11.14
N LEU A 381 7.83 -7.02 10.77
CA LEU A 381 7.95 -5.86 11.65
C LEU A 381 6.58 -5.30 12.02
N LEU A 382 5.71 -5.10 11.02
CA LEU A 382 4.34 -4.65 11.26
C LEU A 382 3.53 -5.68 12.07
N ASP A 383 3.64 -6.98 11.76
CA ASP A 383 2.96 -8.05 12.51
C ASP A 383 3.36 -8.03 13.99
N ALA A 384 4.66 -7.85 14.28
CA ALA A 384 5.15 -7.76 15.65
C ALA A 384 4.60 -6.53 16.39
N LEU A 385 4.50 -5.38 15.72
CA LEU A 385 3.98 -4.14 16.31
C LEU A 385 2.46 -4.19 16.51
N VAL A 386 1.71 -4.68 15.53
CA VAL A 386 0.25 -4.86 15.63
C VAL A 386 -0.09 -5.84 16.76
N ALA A 387 0.70 -6.91 16.94
CA ALA A 387 0.51 -7.85 18.04
C ALA A 387 0.79 -7.22 19.42
N ARG A 388 1.78 -6.33 19.53
CA ARG A 388 2.13 -5.62 20.77
C ARG A 388 1.16 -4.50 21.11
N PHE A 389 0.66 -3.80 20.09
CA PHE A 389 -0.18 -2.61 20.22
C PHE A 389 -1.49 -2.76 19.44
N PRO A 390 -2.35 -3.74 19.78
CA PRO A 390 -3.57 -4.04 19.02
C PRO A 390 -4.62 -2.93 19.07
N HIS A 391 -4.46 -1.95 19.96
CA HIS A 391 -5.33 -0.78 20.07
C HIS A 391 -4.96 0.35 19.09
N ILE A 392 -3.77 0.29 18.47
CA ILE A 392 -3.26 1.35 17.59
C ILE A 392 -3.72 1.12 16.15
N GLU A 393 -4.25 2.17 15.53
CA GLU A 393 -4.54 2.16 14.11
C GLU A 393 -3.30 2.53 13.25
N PHE A 394 -2.80 1.59 12.47
CA PHE A 394 -1.79 1.85 11.43
C PHE A 394 -2.40 2.28 10.08
N GLU A 395 -1.87 3.33 9.47
CA GLU A 395 -2.11 3.75 8.08
C GLU A 395 -0.85 3.53 7.22
N SER A 396 -0.99 2.78 6.14
CA SER A 396 0.08 2.61 5.14
C SER A 396 0.21 3.88 4.29
N CYS A 397 1.41 4.43 4.23
CA CYS A 397 1.79 5.51 3.34
C CYS A 397 3.08 5.11 2.61
N SER A 398 3.23 5.59 1.39
CA SER A 398 4.45 5.41 0.61
C SER A 398 4.54 6.54 -0.41
N SER A 399 4.81 7.75 0.06
CA SER A 399 4.62 9.00 -0.71
C SER A 399 3.22 9.05 -1.33
N GLY A 400 2.17 8.96 -0.52
CA GLY A 400 0.85 8.66 -1.07
C GLY A 400 0.67 7.18 -1.35
N GLY A 401 0.11 6.90 -2.54
CA GLY A 401 -0.43 5.58 -2.87
C GLY A 401 0.57 4.53 -3.31
N GLY A 402 1.86 4.66 -2.98
CA GLY A 402 2.93 3.78 -3.49
C GLY A 402 2.96 2.37 -2.88
N ARG A 403 2.14 2.10 -1.85
CA ARG A 403 2.00 0.78 -1.19
C ARG A 403 0.57 0.55 -0.72
N ILE A 404 -0.32 0.32 -1.70
CA ILE A 404 -1.74 0.04 -1.51
C ILE A 404 -2.08 -1.31 -2.12
N ASP A 405 -2.32 -2.30 -1.29
CA ASP A 405 -2.67 -3.65 -1.69
C ASP A 405 -3.36 -4.40 -0.53
N TYR A 406 -3.81 -5.63 -0.80
CA TYR A 406 -4.57 -6.40 0.18
C TYR A 406 -3.69 -7.03 1.27
N GLU A 407 -2.38 -7.16 1.05
CA GLU A 407 -1.48 -7.80 2.01
C GLU A 407 -1.04 -6.82 3.10
N VAL A 408 -0.73 -5.58 2.73
CA VAL A 408 -0.48 -4.52 3.71
C VAL A 408 -1.73 -4.20 4.54
N LEU A 409 -2.95 -4.35 3.99
CA LEU A 409 -4.21 -4.19 4.73
C LEU A 409 -4.48 -5.26 5.80
N LYS A 410 -3.75 -6.38 5.79
CA LYS A 410 -3.85 -7.34 6.90
C LYS A 410 -3.19 -6.80 8.17
N ARG A 411 -2.34 -5.77 8.03
CA ARG A 411 -1.46 -5.21 9.06
C ARG A 411 -1.68 -3.72 9.27
N SER A 412 -2.33 -3.07 8.32
CA SER A 412 -2.75 -1.69 8.37
C SER A 412 -4.26 -1.62 8.21
N HIS A 413 -4.84 -0.54 8.69
CA HIS A 413 -6.28 -0.35 8.72
C HIS A 413 -6.78 0.47 7.54
N ARG A 414 -5.86 1.22 6.93
CA ARG A 414 -6.12 2.22 5.89
C ARG A 414 -4.82 2.59 5.18
N PHE A 415 -4.94 3.43 4.16
CA PHE A 415 -3.81 4.00 3.43
C PHE A 415 -3.99 5.46 3.08
N TRP A 416 -2.87 6.17 2.96
CA TRP A 416 -2.84 7.48 2.35
C TRP A 416 -2.85 7.34 0.81
N ALA A 417 -3.97 7.65 0.15
CA ALA A 417 -4.14 7.27 -1.26
C ALA A 417 -3.28 8.02 -2.28
N SER A 418 -2.86 9.24 -1.95
CA SER A 418 -2.03 10.10 -2.80
C SER A 418 -1.65 11.32 -2.01
N ASP A 419 -0.45 11.85 -2.23
CA ASP A 419 -0.06 13.19 -1.77
C ASP A 419 -0.77 14.30 -2.53
N ASN A 420 -1.46 13.98 -3.63
CA ASN A 420 -2.27 14.96 -4.34
C ASN A 420 -3.57 15.23 -3.60
N ASN A 421 -3.66 16.42 -3.02
CA ASN A 421 -4.83 16.90 -2.32
C ASN A 421 -5.74 17.80 -3.19
N ASP A 422 -5.48 17.93 -4.49
CA ASP A 422 -6.37 18.64 -5.40
C ASP A 422 -7.69 17.87 -5.61
N ALA A 423 -8.82 18.58 -5.46
CA ALA A 423 -10.15 17.98 -5.51
C ALA A 423 -10.47 17.34 -6.87
N LEU A 424 -9.98 17.91 -7.97
CA LEU A 424 -10.26 17.43 -9.32
C LEU A 424 -9.42 16.20 -9.65
N GLU A 425 -8.12 16.23 -9.37
CA GLU A 425 -7.25 15.06 -9.54
C GLU A 425 -7.71 13.91 -8.64
N ARG A 426 -8.16 14.21 -7.41
CA ARG A 426 -8.66 13.19 -6.48
C ARG A 426 -9.89 12.46 -6.96
N ASN A 427 -10.75 13.08 -7.76
CA ASN A 427 -11.90 12.40 -8.33
C ASN A 427 -11.49 11.19 -9.19
N THR A 428 -10.45 11.36 -10.01
CA THR A 428 -9.97 10.29 -10.89
C THR A 428 -9.24 9.21 -10.09
N ILE A 429 -8.34 9.62 -9.18
CA ILE A 429 -7.58 8.70 -8.33
C ILE A 429 -8.54 7.83 -7.50
N GLN A 430 -9.50 8.45 -6.82
CA GLN A 430 -10.47 7.74 -5.98
C GLN A 430 -11.39 6.84 -6.79
N ARG A 431 -11.81 7.25 -8.00
CA ARG A 431 -12.60 6.39 -8.89
C ARG A 431 -11.82 5.16 -9.33
N GLY A 432 -10.54 5.30 -9.68
CA GLY A 432 -9.70 4.16 -10.05
C GLY A 432 -9.47 3.22 -8.87
N MET A 433 -9.21 3.79 -7.68
CA MET A 433 -9.05 3.03 -6.45
C MET A 433 -10.34 2.29 -6.06
N SER A 434 -11.51 2.88 -6.29
CA SER A 434 -12.79 2.32 -5.83
C SER A 434 -13.21 1.03 -6.52
N TYR A 435 -12.55 0.61 -7.61
CA TYR A 435 -12.80 -0.70 -8.20
C TYR A 435 -12.37 -1.86 -7.29
N PHE A 436 -11.42 -1.64 -6.39
CA PHE A 436 -10.86 -2.68 -5.52
C PHE A 436 -10.98 -2.36 -4.03
N PHE A 437 -11.16 -1.10 -3.65
CA PHE A 437 -11.20 -0.68 -2.26
C PHE A 437 -12.49 0.07 -1.90
N PRO A 438 -13.10 -0.21 -0.74
CA PRO A 438 -14.33 0.47 -0.32
C PRO A 438 -14.10 1.94 0.03
N ALA A 439 -15.08 2.80 -0.26
CA ALA A 439 -15.22 4.08 0.42
C ALA A 439 -15.84 3.85 1.83
N GLY A 440 -15.35 4.57 2.84
CA GLY A 440 -15.56 4.28 4.28
C GLY A 440 -16.89 4.69 4.88
N GLY A 441 -17.99 4.24 4.29
CA GLY A 441 -19.34 4.63 4.70
C GLY A 441 -19.92 3.92 5.94
N ASP A 442 -19.41 2.75 6.35
CA ASP A 442 -20.10 1.88 7.33
C ASP A 442 -19.37 1.68 8.66
N GLY A 443 -18.40 2.55 9.00
CA GLY A 443 -17.62 2.43 10.24
C GLY A 443 -16.63 1.26 10.26
N ARG A 444 -16.71 0.33 9.30
CA ARG A 444 -15.83 -0.84 9.11
C ARG A 444 -14.98 -0.74 7.85
N ALA A 445 -14.98 0.43 7.20
CA ALA A 445 -14.19 0.69 6.01
C ALA A 445 -13.57 2.09 6.00
N TYR A 446 -12.54 2.18 5.18
CA TYR A 446 -11.65 3.27 4.82
C TYR A 446 -12.29 4.68 4.65
N ARG A 447 -12.17 5.59 5.61
CA ARG A 447 -12.50 7.01 5.41
C ARG A 447 -11.21 7.80 5.15
N GLN A 448 -11.09 8.39 3.97
CA GLN A 448 -10.01 9.34 3.71
C GLN A 448 -10.25 10.62 4.50
N PRO A 449 -9.18 11.31 4.90
CA PRO A 449 -9.29 12.66 5.40
C PRO A 449 -9.92 13.57 4.33
N PRO A 450 -10.70 14.57 4.77
CA PRO A 450 -11.14 15.64 3.88
C PRO A 450 -9.92 16.35 3.28
N LEU A 451 -10.09 16.84 2.05
CA LEU A 451 -9.09 17.65 1.34
C LEU A 451 -8.55 18.75 2.28
N PRO A 452 -7.22 18.88 2.49
CA PRO A 452 -6.68 20.07 3.11
C PRO A 452 -7.13 21.29 2.30
N ARG A 453 -7.58 22.33 3.02
CA ARG A 453 -8.06 23.58 2.43
C ARG A 453 -6.88 24.42 1.96
N TYR A 454 -6.23 24.03 0.86
CA TYR A 454 -5.33 24.91 0.14
C TYR A 454 -5.76 24.99 -1.33
N LEU A 455 -6.19 26.19 -1.74
CA LEU A 455 -6.56 26.54 -3.11
C LEU A 455 -5.35 27.19 -3.80
N PRO A 456 -4.69 26.55 -4.79
CA PRO A 456 -4.02 27.28 -5.86
C PRO A 456 -5.08 27.88 -6.81
N PRO A 457 -4.73 28.82 -7.71
CA PRO A 457 -5.63 29.81 -8.31
C PRO A 457 -6.58 29.28 -9.41
N ALA A 458 -7.12 28.06 -9.27
CA ALA A 458 -8.35 27.69 -9.94
C ALA A 458 -9.52 28.07 -9.01
N GLN A 459 -10.28 29.09 -9.40
CA GLN A 459 -11.46 29.56 -8.69
C GLN A 459 -12.52 28.46 -8.56
N HIS A 460 -12.41 27.60 -7.55
CA HIS A 460 -13.48 26.71 -7.13
C HIS A 460 -14.19 27.33 -5.94
N ARG A 461 -15.49 27.61 -6.11
CA ARG A 461 -16.34 28.12 -5.02
C ARG A 461 -16.37 27.11 -3.89
N LEU A 462 -16.15 27.60 -2.67
CA LEU A 462 -16.57 26.94 -1.44
C LEU A 462 -18.10 26.81 -1.47
N SER A 463 -18.60 25.67 -1.91
CA SER A 463 -20.03 25.33 -1.83
C SER A 463 -20.21 23.98 -1.14
N ARG A 464 -20.51 24.05 0.17
CA ARG A 464 -21.10 22.99 1.02
C ARG A 464 -20.34 21.64 1.12
N PRO A 465 -20.52 20.85 2.20
CA PRO A 465 -19.74 19.64 2.48
C PRO A 465 -20.07 18.43 1.58
N ASP A 466 -20.89 18.61 0.53
CA ASP A 466 -21.48 17.52 -0.25
C ASP A 466 -20.49 16.78 -1.18
N ARG A 467 -19.19 17.12 -1.15
CA ARG A 467 -18.16 16.46 -1.99
C ARG A 467 -17.10 15.68 -1.20
N ALA A 468 -17.05 15.83 0.12
CA ALA A 468 -16.29 14.94 1.01
C ALA A 468 -17.18 13.81 1.59
N VAL A 469 -18.48 13.82 1.26
CA VAL A 469 -19.47 12.82 1.64
C VAL A 469 -20.26 12.50 0.38
N TRP A 470 -20.27 11.23 -0.03
CA TRP A 470 -21.01 10.78 -1.20
C TRP A 470 -22.51 10.67 -0.86
N PRO A 471 -23.38 11.47 -1.48
CA PRO A 471 -24.55 10.86 -2.11
C PRO A 471 -24.90 11.46 -3.49
N TYR A 472 -25.42 10.60 -4.36
CA TYR A 472 -25.93 10.91 -5.70
C TYR A 472 -27.11 11.91 -5.69
N GLY A 473 -27.13 12.81 -6.69
CA GLY A 473 -28.31 13.60 -7.06
C GLY A 473 -28.03 14.51 -8.26
N ALA A 474 -28.63 14.20 -9.41
CA ALA A 474 -28.44 14.88 -10.69
C ALA A 474 -29.03 16.31 -10.72
N GLY A 475 -28.38 17.22 -11.46
CA GLY A 475 -28.93 18.54 -11.80
C GLY A 475 -28.01 19.32 -12.74
N ALA A 476 -28.39 19.39 -14.02
CA ALA A 476 -27.68 20.11 -15.07
C ALA A 476 -27.83 21.64 -14.93
N GLY A 477 -26.79 22.39 -15.29
CA GLY A 477 -26.83 23.85 -15.37
C GLY A 477 -25.61 24.42 -16.10
N SER A 478 -25.80 24.76 -17.37
CA SER A 478 -24.86 25.41 -18.26
C SER A 478 -24.57 26.86 -17.87
N GLY A 479 -23.30 27.30 -17.94
CA GLY A 479 -22.95 28.71 -17.81
C GLY A 479 -21.52 29.01 -18.28
N GLU A 480 -21.40 29.56 -19.49
CA GLU A 480 -20.18 30.17 -20.03
C GLU A 480 -19.61 31.25 -19.10
N ARG A 481 -18.27 31.38 -19.04
CA ARG A 481 -17.62 32.69 -18.89
C ARG A 481 -16.15 32.71 -19.30
N ARG A 482 -15.75 33.93 -19.69
CA ARG A 482 -14.67 34.35 -20.58
C ARG A 482 -13.27 34.34 -19.93
N ARG A 483 -12.27 34.18 -20.80
CA ARG A 483 -10.84 34.43 -20.56
C ARG A 483 -10.57 35.89 -20.22
N THR A 484 -9.74 36.13 -19.21
CA THR A 484 -8.80 37.26 -19.15
C THR A 484 -7.50 36.75 -18.52
N GLY A 485 -6.37 37.13 -19.09
CA GLY A 485 -5.04 36.72 -18.62
C GLY A 485 -4.32 37.84 -17.89
N ALA A 486 -3.37 37.49 -17.03
CA ALA A 486 -2.01 38.04 -16.98
C ALA A 486 -1.27 37.57 -15.72
N ARG A 487 -0.09 36.99 -15.97
CA ARG A 487 1.20 37.13 -15.26
C ARG A 487 1.33 36.69 -13.78
N GLY A 488 2.34 35.84 -13.57
CA GLY A 488 2.98 35.60 -12.28
C GLY A 488 3.07 34.12 -11.93
N LEU A 489 3.98 33.39 -12.57
CA LEU A 489 4.33 32.00 -12.19
C LEU A 489 5.40 32.04 -11.10
N PRO A 490 5.17 31.44 -9.91
CA PRO A 490 6.24 30.92 -9.09
C PRO A 490 6.58 29.49 -9.52
N GLN A 491 7.86 29.19 -9.58
CA GLN A 491 8.44 27.90 -9.95
C GLN A 491 7.84 26.76 -9.12
N VAL A 492 7.26 25.79 -9.82
CA VAL A 492 6.98 24.46 -9.30
C VAL A 492 8.33 23.76 -9.10
N CYS A 493 8.62 23.35 -7.85
CA CYS A 493 9.74 22.48 -7.56
C CYS A 493 9.64 21.22 -8.44
N ARG A 494 10.61 21.05 -9.34
CA ARG A 494 10.91 19.77 -9.94
C ARG A 494 11.57 18.92 -8.86
N ALA A 495 10.85 17.93 -8.33
CA ALA A 495 11.48 16.82 -7.65
C ALA A 495 12.25 15.99 -8.71
N ALA A 496 13.54 15.77 -8.45
CA ALA A 496 14.44 14.91 -9.20
C ALA A 496 14.73 13.65 -8.38
#